data_AF-A0A2N2HFA7-F1
#
_entry.id   AF-A0A2N2HFA7-F1
#
_cell.length_a   1.000
_cell.length_b   1.000
_cell.length_c   1.000
_cell.angle_alpha   90.00
_cell.angle_beta   90.00
_cell.angle_gamma   90.00
#
_symmetry.space_group_name_H-M   'P 1'
#
loop_
_entity.id
_entity.type
_entity.pdbx_description
1 polymer ?
#
loop_
_entity_poly.entity_id
_entity_poly.type
_entity_poly.pdbx_seq_one_letter_code
_entity_poly.pdbx_strand_id
1 'polypeptide(L)'
;FGETHLYVLTPGGEQRSFGAGKAFHVSPFFPRRGRYEFMFSEPGEELAVSITYFLDEQPALKASFTGVAQLMTGRNLARMLIRHPLRAVLTVPRIVAQAARLYFHRKLAVHPKPEPVSSMTIRQAPPTMLDKLGKWALGRFLRQLDHGQLTLGLPDGGEEVFGLPGTKPTAELVVHRPRFFSRVMLAGDIGFGEAYVDGDWSSPGLVRLLCLLAQREDVLNDRRFWPALAGRALNFVTHLRRPNTVAGSRRNIGEHYDLGNDFYRLFLDSTMSYSGGIFKDVEDSLEDSQLAKMHAIIDMAGLGPDDEVLEIGCGWGGFALEAVRRTGCRVTGITISKEQFEWATRRVQEEGMEKSISILLTDYRHVQ
;
A
#
# COMPACT_ATOMS: atom_id res chain seq x y z
N PHE A 1 13.87 17.55 4.81
CA PHE A 1 13.11 16.94 3.70
C PHE A 1 13.44 17.51 2.31
N GLY A 2 14.43 18.41 2.15
CA GLY A 2 14.93 18.83 0.82
C GLY A 2 14.00 19.69 -0.04
N GLU A 3 12.71 19.72 0.29
CA GLU A 3 11.70 20.56 -0.35
C GLU A 3 11.73 22.01 0.17
N THR A 4 11.41 22.94 -0.71
CA THR A 4 11.27 24.36 -0.40
C THR A 4 9.84 24.81 -0.69
N HIS A 5 9.22 25.45 0.29
CA HIS A 5 7.89 26.04 0.18
C HIS A 5 7.95 27.52 0.54
N LEU A 6 7.33 28.36 -0.28
CA LEU A 6 7.25 29.80 -0.05
C LEU A 6 5.96 30.16 0.66
N TYR A 7 6.08 30.86 1.79
CA TYR A 7 4.97 31.49 2.48
C TYR A 7 4.85 32.95 2.05
N VAL A 8 3.68 33.33 1.52
CA VAL A 8 3.31 34.74 1.37
C VAL A 8 2.69 35.18 2.69
N LEU A 9 3.32 36.15 3.34
CA LEU A 9 2.95 36.61 4.67
C LEU A 9 1.95 37.77 4.58
N THR A 10 0.84 37.69 5.30
CA THR A 10 -0.14 38.79 5.38
C THR A 10 0.06 39.60 6.65
N PRO A 11 0.03 40.95 6.63
CA PRO A 11 0.13 41.77 7.83
C PRO A 11 -0.92 41.37 8.88
N GLY A 12 -0.49 41.22 10.13
CA GLY A 12 -1.35 41.03 11.30
C GLY A 12 -1.85 42.37 11.86
N GLY A 13 -2.83 42.31 12.76
CA GLY A 13 -3.41 43.50 13.41
C GLY A 13 -2.44 44.24 14.34
N GLU A 14 -1.35 43.60 14.77
CA GLU A 14 -0.27 44.22 15.53
C GLU A 14 0.90 44.65 14.63
N GLN A 15 1.55 45.75 14.98
CA GLN A 15 2.73 46.24 14.26
C GLN A 15 3.82 45.16 14.26
N ARG A 16 4.26 44.73 13.06
CA ARG A 16 5.32 43.72 12.83
C ARG A 16 4.93 42.25 13.08
N SER A 17 3.64 41.96 13.24
CA SER A 17 3.11 40.59 13.19
C SER A 17 2.66 40.26 11.77
N PHE A 18 2.88 39.03 11.32
CA PHE A 18 2.41 38.53 10.03
C PHE A 18 1.84 37.12 10.15
N GLY A 19 0.76 36.84 9.44
CA GLY A 19 0.09 35.53 9.43
C GLY A 19 0.36 34.73 8.16
N ALA A 20 0.34 33.40 8.29
CA ALA A 20 0.15 32.50 7.16
C ALA A 20 -0.52 31.18 7.60
N GLY A 21 -1.43 30.65 6.78
CA GLY A 21 -1.99 29.31 6.99
C GLY A 21 -0.93 28.23 6.82
N LYS A 22 -0.90 27.22 7.70
CA LYS A 22 0.13 26.16 7.64
C LYS A 22 -0.10 25.22 6.46
N ALA A 23 0.61 25.47 5.37
CA ALA A 23 0.56 24.66 4.16
C ALA A 23 1.71 23.63 3.99
N PHE A 24 2.72 23.62 4.87
CA PHE A 24 3.93 22.81 4.70
C PHE A 24 4.22 21.92 5.92
N HIS A 25 4.69 20.70 5.66
CA HIS A 25 4.99 19.71 6.70
C HIS A 25 6.43 19.88 7.20
N VAL A 26 6.57 20.52 8.37
CA VAL A 26 7.88 20.83 8.98
C VAL A 26 8.26 19.92 10.14
N SER A 27 7.29 19.26 10.77
CA SER A 27 7.48 18.38 11.93
C SER A 27 6.49 17.21 11.87
N PRO A 28 6.93 15.98 12.15
CA PRO A 28 6.04 14.81 12.20
C PRO A 28 5.05 14.88 13.37
N PHE A 29 5.30 15.72 14.38
CA PHE A 29 4.43 15.81 15.57
C PHE A 29 3.31 16.83 15.44
N PHE A 30 3.19 17.51 14.29
CA PHE A 30 2.15 18.49 14.08
C PHE A 30 1.44 18.29 12.74
N PRO A 31 0.10 18.34 12.71
CA PRO A 31 -0.66 18.21 11.48
C PRO A 31 -0.41 19.41 10.53
N ARG A 32 -0.70 19.23 9.24
CA ARG A 32 -0.65 20.30 8.22
C ARG A 32 -1.94 21.13 8.23
N ARG A 33 -2.31 21.63 9.41
CA ARG A 33 -3.45 22.52 9.66
C ARG A 33 -3.09 23.54 10.74
N GLY A 34 -3.89 24.59 10.86
CA GLY A 34 -3.61 25.73 11.75
C GLY A 34 -2.87 26.86 11.04
N ARG A 35 -2.30 27.79 11.80
CA ARG A 35 -1.66 29.01 11.29
C ARG A 35 -0.33 29.29 11.96
N TYR A 36 0.56 29.94 11.24
CA TYR A 36 1.75 30.55 11.79
C TYR A 36 1.51 32.04 11.98
N GLU A 37 2.09 32.57 13.05
CA GLU A 37 2.29 33.98 13.28
C GLU A 37 3.80 34.23 13.33
N PHE A 38 4.27 35.14 12.51
CA PHE A 38 5.65 35.55 12.39
C PHE A 38 5.80 36.94 12.97
N MET A 39 6.79 37.13 13.83
CA MET A 39 7.20 38.44 14.32
C MET A 39 8.65 38.69 13.94
N PHE A 40 8.92 39.88 13.42
CA PHE A 40 10.27 40.31 13.02
C PHE A 40 10.63 41.62 13.73
N SER A 41 11.89 41.74 14.17
CA SER A 41 12.47 43.03 14.55
C SER A 41 12.63 43.94 13.33
N GLU A 42 12.77 45.24 13.58
CA GLU A 42 13.16 46.17 12.52
C GLU A 42 14.56 45.83 11.99
N PRO A 43 14.82 46.09 10.70
CA PRO A 43 16.17 46.02 10.16
C PRO A 43 17.12 46.91 10.98
N GLY A 44 18.13 46.30 11.60
CA GLY A 44 19.08 46.99 12.47
C GLY A 44 20.17 46.05 12.98
N GLU A 45 20.90 46.48 14.00
CA GLU A 45 21.95 45.64 14.62
C GLU A 45 21.36 44.50 15.45
N GLU A 46 20.11 44.62 15.90
CA GLU A 46 19.41 43.56 16.64
C GLU A 46 18.45 42.80 15.72
N LEU A 47 18.60 41.48 15.70
CA LEU A 47 17.71 40.57 15.00
C LEU A 47 16.90 39.78 16.03
N ALA A 48 15.58 39.92 16.00
CA ALA A 48 14.65 39.08 16.73
C ALA A 48 13.60 38.53 15.74
N VAL A 49 13.51 37.21 15.65
CA VAL A 49 12.52 36.50 14.85
C VAL A 49 11.78 35.54 15.76
N SER A 50 10.45 35.58 15.76
CA SER A 50 9.62 34.60 16.44
C SER A 50 8.60 34.02 15.48
N ILE A 51 8.42 32.71 15.54
CA ILE A 51 7.39 31.99 14.81
C ILE A 51 6.56 31.24 15.84
N THR A 52 5.29 31.63 15.97
CA THR A 52 4.31 30.96 16.81
C THR A 52 3.38 30.15 15.92
N TYR A 53 3.30 28.85 16.16
CA TYR A 53 2.36 27.95 15.52
C TYR A 53 1.12 27.79 16.40
N PHE A 54 -0.04 28.09 15.84
CA PHE A 54 -1.34 27.89 16.46
C PHE A 54 -2.05 26.70 15.84
N LEU A 55 -2.54 25.80 16.70
CA LEU A 55 -3.40 24.69 16.34
C LEU A 55 -4.71 24.86 17.12
N ASP A 56 -5.83 24.98 16.40
CA ASP A 56 -7.15 25.24 17.00
C ASP A 56 -7.13 26.50 17.90
N GLU A 57 -6.50 27.57 17.41
CA GLU A 57 -6.27 28.84 18.13
C GLU A 57 -5.44 28.74 19.42
N GLN A 58 -4.91 27.56 19.76
CA GLN A 58 -3.99 27.38 20.88
C GLN A 58 -2.53 27.39 20.40
N PRO A 59 -1.63 28.10 21.11
CA PRO A 59 -0.21 28.10 20.76
C PRO A 59 0.40 26.72 21.02
N ALA A 60 0.76 26.02 19.95
CA ALA A 60 1.28 24.65 19.97
C ALA A 60 2.81 24.59 19.94
N LEU A 61 3.46 25.58 19.31
CA LEU A 61 4.92 25.71 19.27
C LEU A 61 5.29 27.17 19.13
N LYS A 62 6.29 27.63 19.90
CA LYS A 62 6.95 28.92 19.66
C LYS A 62 8.44 28.67 19.44
N ALA A 63 8.94 29.15 18.31
CA ALA A 63 10.35 29.13 17.97
C ALA A 63 10.83 30.57 17.85
N SER A 64 11.82 30.95 18.66
CA SER A 64 12.39 32.29 18.64
C SER A 64 13.91 32.23 18.42
N PHE A 65 14.40 33.16 17.62
CA PHE A 65 15.80 33.41 17.38
C PHE A 65 16.10 34.88 17.64
N THR A 66 17.08 35.15 18.49
CA THR A 66 17.54 36.50 18.80
C THR A 66 19.05 36.59 18.66
N GLY A 67 19.56 37.70 18.16
CA GLY A 67 20.99 37.92 18.02
C GLY A 67 21.33 39.37 17.77
N VAL A 68 22.60 39.70 18.00
CA VAL A 68 23.17 41.00 17.68
C VAL A 68 24.14 40.81 16.53
N ALA A 69 24.02 41.64 15.51
CA ALA A 69 24.87 41.65 14.34
C ALA A 69 26.33 41.91 14.74
N GLN A 70 27.25 41.21 14.09
CA GLN A 70 28.68 41.46 14.22
C GLN A 70 29.27 41.58 12.82
N LEU A 71 30.23 42.48 12.66
CA LEU A 71 31.01 42.62 11.44
C LEU A 71 31.66 41.27 11.06
N MET A 72 31.47 40.85 9.81
CA MET A 72 32.00 39.61 9.27
C MET A 72 33.50 39.75 8.95
N THR A 73 34.34 39.73 9.99
CA THR A 73 35.80 39.76 9.88
C THR A 73 36.40 38.36 10.08
N GLY A 74 37.58 38.10 9.52
CA GLY A 74 38.30 36.83 9.72
C GLY A 74 38.52 36.49 11.21
N ARG A 75 38.79 37.52 12.04
CA ARG A 75 38.93 37.37 13.51
C ARG A 75 37.62 36.93 14.17
N ASN A 76 36.49 37.52 13.78
CA ASN A 76 35.18 37.16 14.34
C ASN A 76 34.75 35.76 13.88
N LEU A 77 35.02 35.39 12.63
CA LEU A 77 34.75 34.05 12.11
C LEU A 77 35.59 32.98 12.83
N ALA A 78 36.89 33.21 13.00
CA ALA A 78 37.77 32.30 13.75
C ALA A 78 37.31 32.15 15.21
N ARG A 79 36.95 33.26 15.87
CA ARG A 79 36.40 33.25 17.24
C ARG A 79 35.10 32.43 17.32
N MET A 80 34.22 32.53 16.32
CA MET A 80 32.98 31.76 16.25
C MET A 80 33.27 30.25 16.14
N LEU A 81 34.16 29.85 15.22
CA LEU A 81 34.53 28.45 15.04
C LEU A 81 35.18 27.85 16.30
N ILE A 82 36.06 28.59 16.97
CA ILE A 82 36.72 28.15 18.22
C ILE A 82 35.71 28.01 19.37
N ARG A 83 34.79 28.97 19.53
CA ARG A 83 33.78 28.91 20.60
C ARG A 83 32.74 27.82 20.37
N HIS A 84 32.49 27.46 19.11
CA HIS A 84 31.38 26.59 18.72
C HIS A 84 31.80 25.51 17.70
N PRO A 85 32.85 24.72 17.98
CA PRO A 85 33.51 23.89 16.97
C PRO A 85 32.60 22.81 16.40
N LEU A 86 31.66 22.31 17.21
CA LEU A 86 30.75 21.22 16.83
C LEU A 86 29.30 21.67 16.72
N ARG A 87 28.98 22.98 16.89
CA ARG A 87 27.57 23.41 16.92
C ARG A 87 26.84 23.06 15.62
N ALA A 88 27.46 23.32 14.46
CA ALA A 88 26.86 23.05 13.16
C ALA A 88 26.61 21.55 12.95
N VAL A 89 27.61 20.71 13.24
CA VAL A 89 27.56 19.24 13.07
C VAL A 89 26.56 18.60 14.03
N LEU A 90 26.43 19.12 15.25
CA LEU A 90 25.51 18.58 16.27
C LEU A 90 24.06 18.99 16.08
N THR A 91 23.72 19.90 15.16
CA THR A 91 22.34 20.35 14.94
C THR A 91 21.42 19.19 14.59
N VAL A 92 21.75 18.40 13.56
CA VAL A 92 20.91 17.28 13.11
C VAL A 92 20.81 16.16 14.16
N PRO A 93 21.91 15.67 14.77
CA PRO A 93 21.83 14.68 15.84
C PRO A 93 20.95 15.13 17.02
N ARG A 94 21.02 16.40 17.41
CA ARG A 94 20.17 16.94 18.48
C ARG A 94 18.69 16.96 18.11
N ILE A 95 18.38 17.33 16.87
CA ILE A 95 17.00 17.30 16.35
C ILE A 95 16.47 15.86 16.38
N VAL A 96 17.26 14.89 15.90
CA VAL A 96 16.86 13.47 15.88
C VAL A 96 16.70 12.92 17.30
N ALA A 97 17.63 13.21 18.21
CA ALA A 97 17.54 12.78 19.60
C ALA A 97 16.30 13.34 20.31
N GLN A 98 15.97 14.62 20.07
CA GLN A 98 14.75 15.22 20.59
C GLN A 98 13.49 14.61 19.97
N ALA A 99 13.48 14.35 18.66
CA ALA A 99 12.37 13.65 18.01
C ALA A 99 12.15 12.25 18.60
N ALA A 100 13.22 11.49 18.83
CA ALA A 100 13.15 10.19 19.51
C ALA A 100 12.59 10.31 20.93
N ARG A 101 13.00 11.34 21.69
CA ARG A 101 12.45 11.60 23.03
C ARG A 101 10.95 11.91 22.98
N LEU A 102 10.51 12.76 22.04
CA LEU A 102 9.10 13.08 21.85
C LEU A 102 8.27 11.85 21.44
N TYR A 103 8.80 11.01 20.57
CA TYR A 103 8.13 9.80 20.14
C TYR A 103 8.05 8.74 21.24
N PHE A 104 9.19 8.32 21.79
CA PHE A 104 9.24 7.20 22.73
C PHE A 104 8.81 7.57 24.16
N HIS A 105 9.16 8.78 24.66
CA HIS A 105 8.87 9.15 26.05
C HIS A 105 7.58 9.94 26.19
N ARG A 106 7.26 10.81 25.23
CA ARG A 106 6.03 11.63 25.27
C ARG A 106 4.87 11.01 24.48
N LYS A 107 5.12 9.93 23.72
CA LYS A 107 4.10 9.21 22.93
C LYS A 107 3.28 10.14 22.04
N LEU A 108 3.91 11.19 21.50
CA LEU A 108 3.23 12.10 20.58
C LEU A 108 2.85 11.37 19.30
N ALA A 109 1.66 11.68 18.79
CA ALA A 109 1.21 11.18 17.51
C ALA A 109 2.18 11.60 16.39
N VAL A 110 2.48 10.66 15.50
CA VAL A 110 3.28 10.91 14.30
C VAL A 110 2.32 11.04 13.13
N HIS A 111 2.29 12.24 12.56
CA HIS A 111 1.61 12.52 11.31
C HIS A 111 2.55 12.18 10.16
N PRO A 112 2.19 11.24 9.28
CA PRO A 112 2.98 10.98 8.09
C PRO A 112 3.04 12.26 7.25
N LYS A 113 4.17 12.47 6.58
CA LYS A 113 4.34 13.60 5.69
C LYS A 113 3.31 13.48 4.56
N PRO A 114 2.32 14.39 4.45
CA PRO A 114 1.37 14.36 3.36
C PRO A 114 2.07 14.79 2.07
N GLU A 115 1.53 14.37 0.93
CA GLU A 115 2.08 14.75 -0.36
C GLU A 115 2.02 16.27 -0.54
N PRO A 116 3.07 16.90 -1.12
CA PRO A 116 3.07 18.32 -1.39
C PRO A 116 2.05 18.65 -2.48
N VAL A 117 0.84 19.05 -2.09
CA VAL A 117 -0.24 19.46 -3.00
C VAL A 117 -0.14 20.94 -3.38
N SER A 118 0.71 21.71 -2.70
CA SER A 118 0.79 23.15 -2.93
C SER A 118 1.59 23.49 -4.18
N SER A 119 1.00 24.30 -5.05
CA SER A 119 1.64 24.95 -6.20
C SER A 119 2.87 25.80 -5.82
N MET A 120 3.00 26.17 -4.55
CA MET A 120 4.13 26.92 -4.00
C MET A 120 5.31 26.02 -3.57
N THR A 121 5.25 24.72 -3.84
CA THR A 121 6.34 23.78 -3.60
C THR A 121 7.28 23.76 -4.80
N ILE A 122 8.43 24.43 -4.69
CA ILE A 122 9.29 24.75 -5.84
C ILE A 122 10.34 23.66 -6.12
N ARG A 123 10.63 22.79 -5.15
CA ARG A 123 11.54 21.65 -5.31
C ARG A 123 10.97 20.42 -4.64
N GLN A 124 10.90 19.30 -5.35
CA GLN A 124 10.61 18.00 -4.76
C GLN A 124 11.85 17.47 -4.01
N ALA A 125 11.62 16.64 -2.99
CA ALA A 125 12.71 16.04 -2.24
C ALA A 125 13.57 15.17 -3.18
N PRO A 126 14.91 15.31 -3.16
CA PRO A 126 15.77 14.41 -3.92
C PRO A 126 15.63 12.97 -3.40
N PRO A 127 15.85 11.95 -4.26
CA PRO A 127 15.81 10.55 -3.85
C PRO A 127 16.78 10.30 -2.70
N THR A 128 16.31 9.57 -1.69
CA THR A 128 17.14 9.19 -0.54
C THR A 128 18.21 8.18 -0.95
N MET A 129 19.21 7.96 -0.09
CA MET A 129 20.21 6.90 -0.32
C MET A 129 19.56 5.52 -0.45
N LEU A 130 18.46 5.30 0.29
CA LEU A 130 17.71 4.05 0.24
C LEU A 130 16.97 3.89 -1.10
N ASP A 131 16.40 4.97 -1.65
CA ASP A 131 15.76 4.95 -2.96
C ASP A 131 16.78 4.68 -4.07
N LYS A 132 17.98 5.28 -3.98
CA LYS A 132 19.06 5.03 -4.94
C LYS A 132 19.54 3.57 -4.89
N LEU A 133 19.69 3.02 -3.69
CA LEU A 133 20.04 1.61 -3.50
C LEU A 133 18.92 0.69 -4.03
N GLY A 134 17.66 1.03 -3.76
CA GLY A 134 16.50 0.31 -4.27
C GLY A 134 16.43 0.33 -5.80
N LYS A 135 16.71 1.48 -6.42
CA LYS A 135 16.77 1.61 -7.89
C LYS A 135 17.88 0.72 -8.47
N TRP A 136 19.06 0.75 -7.87
CA TRP A 136 20.16 -0.12 -8.28
C TRP A 136 19.81 -1.60 -8.15
N ALA A 137 19.19 -1.99 -7.03
CA ALA A 137 18.78 -3.37 -6.79
C ALA A 137 17.71 -3.82 -7.80
N LEU A 138 16.68 -3.00 -8.02
CA LEU A 138 15.65 -3.28 -9.01
C LEU A 138 16.24 -3.37 -10.42
N GLY A 139 17.12 -2.45 -10.82
CA GLY A 139 17.78 -2.52 -12.12
C GLY A 139 18.63 -3.79 -12.30
N ARG A 140 19.31 -4.25 -11.25
CA ARG A 140 20.03 -5.54 -11.27
C ARG A 140 19.09 -6.74 -11.44
N PHE A 141 17.92 -6.69 -10.80
CA PHE A 141 16.89 -7.70 -10.93
C PHE A 141 16.34 -7.74 -12.36
N LEU A 142 15.92 -6.59 -12.90
CA LEU A 142 15.32 -6.49 -14.24
C LEU A 142 16.31 -6.81 -15.37
N ARG A 143 17.63 -6.67 -15.15
CA ARG A 143 18.64 -7.14 -16.12
C ARG A 143 18.69 -8.66 -16.28
N GLN A 144 18.11 -9.43 -15.36
CA GLN A 144 18.00 -10.88 -15.47
C GLN A 144 16.80 -11.33 -16.30
N LEU A 145 16.00 -10.39 -16.80
CA LEU A 145 14.86 -10.67 -17.65
C LEU A 145 15.39 -11.23 -18.99
N ASP A 146 15.13 -12.50 -19.24
CA ASP A 146 15.61 -13.27 -20.40
C ASP A 146 14.50 -13.51 -21.44
N HIS A 147 13.30 -13.02 -21.18
CA HIS A 147 12.14 -13.07 -22.06
C HIS A 147 11.40 -11.73 -22.05
N GLY A 148 10.82 -11.36 -23.18
CA GLY A 148 10.10 -10.10 -23.34
C GLY A 148 10.97 -8.86 -23.12
N GLN A 149 10.29 -7.71 -23.09
CA GLN A 149 10.93 -6.40 -22.96
C GLN A 149 10.15 -5.53 -21.98
N LEU A 150 10.87 -4.88 -21.07
CA LEU A 150 10.30 -3.94 -20.10
C LEU A 150 10.94 -2.55 -20.26
N THR A 151 10.12 -1.54 -20.48
CA THR A 151 10.53 -0.13 -20.40
C THR A 151 10.20 0.43 -19.02
N LEU A 152 11.20 0.95 -18.32
CA LEU A 152 11.09 1.60 -17.02
C LEU A 152 11.21 3.11 -17.20
N GLY A 153 10.09 3.84 -17.09
CA GLY A 153 10.07 5.29 -17.01
C GLY A 153 10.42 5.78 -15.60
N LEU A 154 11.31 6.75 -15.49
CA LEU A 154 11.82 7.28 -14.22
C LEU A 154 11.21 8.65 -13.88
N PRO A 155 11.21 9.04 -12.58
CA PRO A 155 10.65 10.33 -12.16
C PRO A 155 11.35 11.57 -12.74
N ASP A 156 12.59 11.41 -13.19
CA ASP A 156 13.39 12.48 -13.82
C ASP A 156 13.18 12.59 -15.34
N GLY A 157 12.26 11.81 -15.89
CA GLY A 157 12.00 11.73 -17.33
C GLY A 157 12.97 10.83 -18.09
N GLY A 158 13.91 10.16 -17.39
CA GLY A 158 14.75 9.14 -17.98
C GLY A 158 13.98 7.84 -18.26
N GLU A 159 14.48 7.06 -19.22
CA GLU A 159 13.95 5.73 -19.54
C GLU A 159 15.08 4.69 -19.50
N GLU A 160 14.79 3.53 -18.91
CA GLU A 160 15.69 2.37 -18.90
C GLU A 160 14.96 1.17 -19.50
N VAL A 161 15.60 0.47 -20.45
CA VAL A 161 15.02 -0.72 -21.10
C VAL A 161 15.71 -1.98 -20.59
N PHE A 162 14.91 -2.97 -20.23
CA PHE A 162 15.33 -4.28 -19.73
C PHE A 162 14.74 -5.40 -20.58
N GLY A 163 15.33 -6.59 -20.50
CA GLY A 163 14.92 -7.73 -21.31
C GLY A 163 15.61 -7.81 -22.67
N LEU A 164 15.01 -8.58 -23.57
CA LEU A 164 15.50 -8.78 -24.94
C LEU A 164 14.81 -7.77 -25.88
N PRO A 165 15.56 -6.81 -26.47
CA PRO A 165 14.98 -5.81 -27.34
C PRO A 165 14.19 -6.41 -28.51
N GLY A 166 12.98 -5.89 -28.75
CA GLY A 166 12.14 -6.32 -29.87
C GLY A 166 11.42 -7.66 -29.67
N THR A 167 11.51 -8.27 -28.48
CA THR A 167 10.77 -9.49 -28.15
C THR A 167 9.44 -9.19 -27.46
N LYS A 168 8.45 -10.07 -27.65
CA LYS A 168 7.16 -10.02 -26.96
C LYS A 168 7.19 -10.96 -25.73
N PRO A 169 6.45 -10.67 -24.65
CA PRO A 169 5.59 -9.49 -24.49
C PRO A 169 6.39 -8.21 -24.17
N THR A 170 5.88 -7.07 -24.62
CA THR A 170 6.38 -5.74 -24.26
C THR A 170 5.53 -5.16 -23.13
N ALA A 171 6.17 -4.61 -22.11
CA ALA A 171 5.51 -3.98 -20.97
C ALA A 171 6.19 -2.67 -20.57
N GLU A 172 5.44 -1.83 -19.87
CA GLU A 172 5.89 -0.51 -19.41
C GLU A 172 5.57 -0.33 -17.94
N LEU A 173 6.53 0.18 -17.19
CA LEU A 173 6.40 0.57 -15.78
C LEU A 173 6.87 2.03 -15.66
N VAL A 174 5.96 2.92 -15.30
CA VAL A 174 6.25 4.35 -15.13
C VAL A 174 6.30 4.68 -13.65
N VAL A 175 7.48 5.05 -13.15
CA VAL A 175 7.68 5.44 -11.75
C VAL A 175 7.49 6.94 -11.61
N HIS A 176 6.50 7.34 -10.80
CA HIS A 176 6.20 8.74 -10.51
C HIS A 176 6.96 9.25 -9.30
N ARG A 177 7.21 8.38 -8.30
CA ARG A 177 7.81 8.77 -7.02
C ARG A 177 9.02 7.89 -6.67
N PRO A 178 10.18 8.48 -6.30
CA PRO A 178 11.38 7.70 -5.96
C PRO A 178 11.21 6.73 -4.78
N ARG A 179 10.25 7.00 -3.87
CA ARG A 179 9.94 6.09 -2.75
C ARG A 179 9.50 4.69 -3.20
N PHE A 180 9.01 4.55 -4.44
CA PHE A 180 8.75 3.25 -5.06
C PHE A 180 9.93 2.28 -4.89
N PHE A 181 11.15 2.75 -5.17
CA PHE A 181 12.33 1.90 -5.18
C PHE A 181 12.67 1.35 -3.79
N SER A 182 12.58 2.18 -2.74
CA SER A 182 12.81 1.70 -1.37
C SER A 182 11.68 0.81 -0.87
N ARG A 183 10.42 1.06 -1.27
CA ARG A 183 9.27 0.20 -0.93
C ARG A 183 9.38 -1.19 -1.55
N VAL A 184 9.69 -1.28 -2.84
CA VAL A 184 9.90 -2.57 -3.52
C VAL A 184 11.08 -3.31 -2.89
N MET A 185 12.18 -2.61 -2.56
CA MET A 185 13.34 -3.24 -1.93
C MET A 185 13.05 -3.75 -0.51
N LEU A 186 12.26 -3.02 0.30
CA LEU A 186 11.99 -3.38 1.69
C LEU A 186 10.83 -4.37 1.87
N ALA A 187 9.80 -4.27 1.03
CA ALA A 187 8.54 -4.98 1.17
C ALA A 187 8.18 -5.88 -0.03
N GLY A 188 9.05 -5.99 -1.03
CA GLY A 188 8.89 -6.93 -2.14
C GLY A 188 7.63 -6.70 -2.97
N ASP A 189 6.89 -7.78 -3.20
CA ASP A 189 5.60 -7.83 -3.92
C ASP A 189 4.51 -7.00 -3.23
N ILE A 190 4.42 -7.06 -1.89
CA ILE A 190 3.52 -6.21 -1.12
C ILE A 190 3.86 -4.73 -1.35
N GLY A 191 5.15 -4.39 -1.24
CA GLY A 191 5.63 -3.03 -1.50
C GLY A 191 5.34 -2.54 -2.91
N PHE A 192 5.43 -3.43 -3.89
CA PHE A 192 5.09 -3.17 -5.29
C PHE A 192 3.60 -2.89 -5.49
N GLY A 193 2.73 -3.72 -4.90
CA GLY A 193 1.27 -3.57 -4.98
C GLY A 193 0.75 -2.33 -4.24
N GLU A 194 1.19 -2.10 -3.01
CA GLU A 194 0.80 -0.89 -2.26
C GLU A 194 1.27 0.38 -2.97
N ALA A 195 2.48 0.37 -3.55
CA ALA A 195 3.00 1.50 -4.30
C ALA A 195 2.16 1.80 -5.56
N TYR A 196 1.50 0.79 -6.15
CA TYR A 196 0.55 1.01 -7.25
C TYR A 196 -0.72 1.71 -6.76
N VAL A 197 -1.30 1.22 -5.65
CA VAL A 197 -2.50 1.80 -5.02
C VAL A 197 -2.25 3.24 -4.58
N ASP A 198 -1.05 3.52 -4.04
CA ASP A 198 -0.63 4.86 -3.62
C ASP A 198 -0.22 5.77 -4.80
N GLY A 199 -0.24 5.26 -6.05
CA GLY A 199 0.10 6.00 -7.25
C GLY A 199 1.59 6.34 -7.41
N ASP A 200 2.48 5.61 -6.71
CA ASP A 200 3.92 5.81 -6.82
C ASP A 200 4.48 5.35 -8.16
N TRP A 201 3.76 4.45 -8.83
CA TRP A 201 4.02 4.02 -10.19
C TRP A 201 2.71 3.63 -10.89
N SER A 202 2.73 3.58 -12.22
CA SER A 202 1.60 3.13 -13.04
C SER A 202 2.08 2.33 -14.26
N SER A 203 1.15 1.67 -14.94
CA SER A 203 1.42 1.01 -16.22
C SER A 203 0.26 1.23 -17.20
N PRO A 204 0.52 1.51 -18.48
CA PRO A 204 -0.52 1.53 -19.52
C PRO A 204 -1.05 0.12 -19.85
N GLY A 205 -0.39 -0.93 -19.37
CA GLY A 205 -0.77 -2.32 -19.60
C GLY A 205 -0.47 -3.19 -18.39
N LEU A 206 -1.17 -2.96 -17.28
CA LEU A 206 -0.92 -3.65 -16.01
C LEU A 206 -0.90 -5.18 -16.16
N VAL A 207 -1.88 -5.75 -16.87
CA VAL A 207 -1.95 -7.20 -17.10
C VAL A 207 -0.71 -7.71 -17.83
N ARG A 208 -0.28 -7.02 -18.91
CA ARG A 208 0.92 -7.40 -19.66
C ARG A 208 2.19 -7.32 -18.80
N LEU A 209 2.30 -6.27 -17.99
CA LEU A 209 3.41 -6.10 -17.05
C LEU A 209 3.44 -7.24 -16.03
N LEU A 210 2.31 -7.54 -15.38
CA LEU A 210 2.24 -8.62 -14.40
C LEU A 210 2.53 -9.98 -15.03
N CYS A 211 2.02 -10.26 -16.23
CA CYS A 211 2.35 -11.49 -16.96
C CYS A 211 3.84 -11.59 -17.29
N LEU A 212 4.47 -10.50 -17.74
CA LEU A 212 5.90 -10.47 -18.01
C LEU A 212 6.71 -10.76 -16.73
N LEU A 213 6.31 -10.18 -15.59
CA LEU A 213 7.00 -10.40 -14.32
C LEU A 213 6.73 -11.79 -13.72
N ALA A 214 5.57 -12.38 -13.98
CA ALA A 214 5.15 -13.67 -13.45
C ALA A 214 5.74 -14.87 -14.21
N GLN A 215 6.14 -14.71 -15.48
CA GLN A 215 6.73 -15.79 -16.30
C GLN A 215 8.06 -16.34 -15.77
N ARG A 216 8.64 -15.70 -14.75
CA ARG A 216 9.74 -16.27 -13.97
C ARG A 216 9.24 -16.86 -12.65
N GLU A 217 8.69 -18.07 -12.70
CA GLU A 217 8.26 -18.85 -11.52
C GLU A 217 9.40 -19.01 -10.50
N ASP A 218 10.64 -19.10 -10.98
CA ASP A 218 11.87 -19.20 -10.20
C ASP A 218 12.22 -17.91 -9.45
N VAL A 219 11.68 -16.72 -9.78
CA VAL A 219 11.89 -15.49 -8.97
C VAL A 219 10.98 -15.40 -7.78
N LEU A 220 9.73 -15.83 -7.94
CA LEU A 220 8.75 -15.81 -6.86
C LEU A 220 9.14 -16.84 -5.79
N ASN A 221 9.86 -17.90 -6.16
CA ASN A 221 10.39 -18.91 -5.25
C ASN A 221 11.86 -18.68 -4.81
N ASP A 222 12.73 -18.04 -5.60
CA ASP A 222 14.09 -17.71 -5.15
C ASP A 222 14.07 -16.48 -4.23
N ARG A 223 13.99 -16.77 -2.94
CA ARG A 223 14.41 -15.95 -1.79
C ARG A 223 15.89 -15.50 -1.85
N ARG A 224 16.55 -15.55 -3.03
CA ARG A 224 17.98 -15.28 -3.24
C ARG A 224 18.31 -13.82 -3.51
N PHE A 225 17.32 -12.96 -3.71
CA PHE A 225 17.61 -11.57 -4.06
C PHE A 225 17.95 -10.67 -2.83
N TRP A 226 17.71 -11.13 -1.59
CA TRP A 226 17.83 -10.27 -0.40
C TRP A 226 18.80 -10.80 0.66
N PRO A 227 19.54 -9.94 1.39
CA PRO A 227 20.42 -10.38 2.47
C PRO A 227 19.61 -11.13 3.51
N ALA A 228 19.86 -12.43 3.54
CA ALA A 228 19.02 -13.47 4.11
C ALA A 228 18.87 -13.44 5.65
N LEU A 229 19.15 -12.32 6.31
CA LEU A 229 19.11 -12.21 7.78
C LEU A 229 17.92 -11.37 8.27
N ALA A 230 17.66 -10.20 7.67
CA ALA A 230 16.60 -9.29 8.13
C ALA A 230 15.19 -9.75 7.72
N GLY A 231 15.04 -10.18 6.46
CA GLY A 231 13.76 -10.70 5.95
C GLY A 231 13.39 -12.07 6.53
N ARG A 232 14.39 -12.92 6.84
CA ARG A 232 14.14 -14.23 7.48
C ARG A 232 13.67 -14.08 8.92
N ALA A 233 14.26 -13.17 9.71
CA ALA A 233 13.81 -12.94 11.08
C ALA A 233 12.40 -12.35 11.13
N LEU A 234 12.09 -11.37 10.27
CA LEU A 234 10.78 -10.74 10.24
C LEU A 234 9.70 -11.69 9.70
N ASN A 235 9.98 -12.42 8.61
CA ASN A 235 9.02 -13.39 8.04
C ASN A 235 8.87 -14.67 8.86
N PHE A 236 9.91 -15.13 9.56
CA PHE A 236 9.80 -16.24 10.51
C PHE A 236 8.94 -15.84 11.71
N VAL A 237 9.10 -14.62 12.23
CA VAL A 237 8.26 -14.09 13.31
C VAL A 237 6.82 -13.84 12.87
N THR A 238 6.57 -13.39 11.63
CA THR A 238 5.19 -13.22 11.11
C THR A 238 4.53 -14.54 10.72
N HIS A 239 5.28 -15.54 10.21
CA HIS A 239 4.76 -16.90 9.99
C HIS A 239 4.48 -17.63 11.30
N LEU A 240 5.35 -17.52 12.31
CA LEU A 240 5.11 -18.09 13.64
C LEU A 240 3.96 -17.41 14.39
N ARG A 241 3.63 -16.17 14.04
CA ARG A 241 2.51 -15.39 14.62
C ARG A 241 1.19 -15.51 13.86
N ARG A 242 1.14 -16.30 12.78
CA ARG A 242 -0.11 -16.62 12.05
C ARG A 242 -0.40 -18.13 12.07
N PRO A 243 -0.65 -18.75 13.23
CA PRO A 243 -1.37 -20.01 13.21
C PRO A 243 -2.77 -19.76 12.62
N ASN A 244 -3.19 -20.60 11.67
CA ASN A 244 -4.58 -20.68 11.14
C ASN A 244 -5.53 -21.14 12.25
N THR A 245 -5.62 -20.36 13.32
CA THR A 245 -6.53 -20.58 14.43
C THR A 245 -7.96 -20.34 13.96
N VAL A 246 -8.91 -21.10 14.50
CA VAL A 246 -10.35 -20.97 14.20
C VAL A 246 -10.82 -19.51 14.33
N ALA A 247 -10.34 -18.80 15.35
CA ALA A 247 -10.63 -17.39 15.57
C ALA A 247 -10.00 -16.46 14.52
N GLY A 248 -8.77 -16.72 14.09
CA GLY A 248 -8.06 -15.92 13.08
C GLY A 248 -8.64 -16.07 11.68
N SER A 249 -9.00 -17.30 11.28
CA SER A 249 -9.67 -17.57 10.00
C SER A 249 -11.01 -16.84 9.90
N ARG A 250 -11.83 -16.88 10.96
CA ARG A 250 -13.11 -16.16 11.01
C ARG A 250 -12.93 -14.63 10.90
N ARG A 251 -11.90 -14.07 11.54
CA ARG A 251 -11.61 -12.63 11.49
C ARG A 251 -11.08 -12.16 10.13
N ASN A 252 -10.13 -12.91 9.54
CA ASN A 252 -9.58 -12.58 8.22
C ASN A 252 -10.64 -12.65 7.12
N ILE A 253 -11.65 -13.51 7.26
CA ILE A 253 -12.74 -13.65 6.28
C ILE A 253 -13.77 -12.55 6.45
N GLY A 254 -14.09 -12.14 7.68
CA GLY A 254 -14.92 -10.94 7.89
C GLY A 254 -14.32 -9.72 7.20
N GLU A 255 -13.02 -9.45 7.43
CA GLU A 255 -12.36 -8.27 6.84
C GLU A 255 -12.21 -8.34 5.29
N HIS A 256 -12.18 -9.54 4.68
CA HIS A 256 -12.04 -9.71 3.22
C HIS A 256 -13.36 -9.89 2.44
N TYR A 257 -14.47 -10.26 3.11
CA TYR A 257 -15.79 -10.44 2.48
C TYR A 257 -16.86 -9.45 2.98
N ASP A 258 -16.49 -8.45 3.80
CA ASP A 258 -17.33 -7.28 4.14
C ASP A 258 -17.69 -6.41 2.90
N LEU A 259 -17.05 -6.67 1.75
CA LEU A 259 -17.54 -6.21 0.45
C LEU A 259 -18.78 -7.03 0.11
N GLY A 260 -19.96 -6.60 0.58
CA GLY A 260 -21.21 -7.35 0.46
C GLY A 260 -21.54 -7.85 -0.95
N ASN A 261 -22.48 -8.80 -1.05
CA ASN A 261 -22.83 -9.52 -2.29
C ASN A 261 -23.07 -8.60 -3.51
N ASP A 262 -23.60 -7.40 -3.30
CA ASP A 262 -23.83 -6.40 -4.35
C ASP A 262 -22.56 -5.98 -5.09
N PHE A 263 -21.41 -5.94 -4.41
CA PHE A 263 -20.13 -5.63 -5.05
C PHE A 263 -19.69 -6.74 -6.01
N TYR A 264 -19.76 -8.00 -5.56
CA TYR A 264 -19.36 -9.16 -6.36
C TYR A 264 -20.26 -9.36 -7.59
N ARG A 265 -21.55 -9.06 -7.48
CA ARG A 265 -22.50 -9.11 -8.61
C ARG A 265 -22.14 -8.20 -9.78
N LEU A 266 -21.32 -7.17 -9.57
CA LEU A 266 -20.93 -6.25 -10.63
C LEU A 266 -19.98 -6.87 -11.66
N PHE A 267 -19.27 -7.95 -11.29
CA PHE A 267 -18.24 -8.54 -12.14
C PHE A 267 -18.23 -10.07 -12.19
N LEU A 268 -18.95 -10.75 -11.28
CA LEU A 268 -19.17 -12.19 -11.38
C LEU A 268 -20.37 -12.51 -12.29
N ASP A 269 -20.42 -13.75 -12.75
CA ASP A 269 -21.55 -14.30 -13.50
C ASP A 269 -22.74 -14.64 -12.57
N SER A 270 -23.83 -15.11 -13.17
CA SER A 270 -25.09 -15.43 -12.46
C SER A 270 -24.93 -16.52 -11.39
N THR A 271 -23.93 -17.40 -11.54
CA THR A 271 -23.63 -18.45 -10.56
C THR A 271 -22.92 -17.91 -9.31
N MET A 272 -22.45 -16.66 -9.35
CA MET A 272 -21.65 -16.03 -8.29
C MET A 272 -20.37 -16.83 -8.00
N SER A 273 -19.69 -17.32 -9.04
CA SER A 273 -18.49 -18.14 -8.88
C SER A 273 -17.22 -17.30 -8.82
N TYR A 274 -16.65 -17.11 -7.63
CA TYR A 274 -15.33 -16.45 -7.47
C TYR A 274 -14.17 -17.46 -7.51
N SER A 275 -14.05 -18.15 -8.64
CA SER A 275 -12.99 -19.13 -8.93
C SER A 275 -12.71 -19.17 -10.45
N GLY A 276 -11.64 -19.83 -10.88
CA GLY A 276 -11.34 -19.97 -12.32
C GLY A 276 -12.41 -20.80 -13.05
N GLY A 277 -12.73 -20.44 -14.29
CA GLY A 277 -13.62 -21.19 -15.18
C GLY A 277 -12.87 -22.04 -16.21
N ILE A 278 -13.58 -22.92 -16.93
CA ILE A 278 -13.05 -23.69 -18.06
C ILE A 278 -13.63 -23.12 -19.36
N PHE A 279 -12.81 -22.38 -20.12
CA PHE A 279 -13.17 -21.88 -21.45
C PHE A 279 -12.82 -22.96 -22.47
N LYS A 280 -13.82 -23.44 -23.22
CA LYS A 280 -13.65 -24.39 -24.33
C LYS A 280 -13.33 -23.64 -25.62
N ASP A 281 -13.96 -22.48 -25.80
CA ASP A 281 -13.78 -21.59 -26.93
C ASP A 281 -13.47 -20.14 -26.47
N VAL A 282 -12.86 -19.34 -27.34
CA VAL A 282 -12.49 -17.94 -27.03
C VAL A 282 -13.70 -17.02 -26.85
N GLU A 283 -14.84 -17.41 -27.41
CA GLU A 283 -16.10 -16.66 -27.37
C GLU A 283 -17.00 -17.07 -26.19
N ASP A 284 -16.58 -18.04 -25.37
CA ASP A 284 -17.35 -18.51 -24.22
C ASP A 284 -17.58 -17.37 -23.23
N SER A 285 -18.83 -17.24 -22.77
CA SER A 285 -19.14 -16.30 -21.71
C SER A 285 -18.51 -16.77 -20.39
N LEU A 286 -18.37 -15.84 -19.43
CA LEU A 286 -17.92 -16.20 -18.09
C LEU A 286 -18.84 -17.26 -17.47
N GLU A 287 -20.16 -17.13 -17.66
CA GLU A 287 -21.16 -18.08 -17.18
C GLU A 287 -20.97 -19.48 -17.79
N ASP A 288 -20.80 -19.56 -19.11
CA ASP A 288 -20.54 -20.83 -19.80
C ASP A 288 -19.27 -21.50 -19.27
N SER A 289 -18.22 -20.71 -19.01
CA SER A 289 -16.95 -21.22 -18.48
C SER A 289 -17.09 -21.78 -17.05
N GLN A 290 -17.96 -21.16 -16.23
CA GLN A 290 -18.20 -21.59 -14.86
C GLN A 290 -19.08 -22.86 -14.84
N LEU A 291 -20.10 -22.93 -15.69
CA LEU A 291 -20.91 -24.14 -15.87
C LEU A 291 -20.08 -25.30 -16.40
N ALA A 292 -19.23 -25.07 -17.41
CA ALA A 292 -18.32 -26.08 -17.94
C ALA A 292 -17.38 -26.63 -16.87
N LYS A 293 -16.85 -25.76 -15.99
CA LYS A 293 -16.06 -26.16 -14.82
C LYS A 293 -16.86 -27.03 -13.86
N MET A 294 -18.07 -26.61 -13.49
CA MET A 294 -18.92 -27.38 -12.57
C MET A 294 -19.28 -28.74 -13.16
N HIS A 295 -19.61 -28.80 -14.45
CA HIS A 295 -19.89 -30.04 -15.17
C HIS A 295 -18.69 -30.97 -15.18
N ALA A 296 -17.49 -30.44 -15.44
CA ALA A 296 -16.26 -31.24 -15.39
C ALA A 296 -16.03 -31.82 -13.99
N ILE A 297 -16.26 -31.05 -12.91
CA ILE A 297 -16.15 -31.55 -11.53
C ILE A 297 -17.17 -32.65 -11.26
N ILE A 298 -18.43 -32.45 -11.65
CA ILE A 298 -19.52 -33.44 -11.51
C ILE A 298 -19.18 -34.74 -12.25
N ASP A 299 -18.70 -34.64 -13.49
CA ASP A 299 -18.36 -35.78 -14.34
C ASP A 299 -17.14 -36.53 -13.82
N MET A 300 -16.10 -35.80 -13.38
CA MET A 300 -14.90 -36.41 -12.80
C MET A 300 -15.19 -37.11 -11.47
N ALA A 301 -16.12 -36.59 -10.67
CA ALA A 301 -16.55 -37.22 -9.43
C ALA A 301 -17.52 -38.39 -9.66
N GLY A 302 -18.09 -38.52 -10.87
CA GLY A 302 -19.01 -39.60 -11.22
C GLY A 302 -20.36 -39.51 -10.48
N LEU A 303 -20.83 -38.31 -10.18
CA LEU A 303 -22.01 -38.10 -9.32
C LEU A 303 -23.30 -38.60 -9.97
N GLY A 304 -24.10 -39.33 -9.19
CA GLY A 304 -25.44 -39.81 -9.52
C GLY A 304 -26.49 -39.40 -8.49
N PRO A 305 -27.76 -39.79 -8.72
CA PRO A 305 -28.90 -39.38 -7.87
C PRO A 305 -28.85 -39.91 -6.44
N ASP A 306 -28.13 -41.01 -6.21
CA ASP A 306 -28.05 -41.68 -4.91
C ASP A 306 -26.91 -41.13 -4.03
N ASP A 307 -26.08 -40.24 -4.57
CA ASP A 307 -24.91 -39.71 -3.88
C ASP A 307 -25.23 -38.57 -2.91
N GLU A 308 -24.42 -38.49 -1.85
CA GLU A 308 -24.39 -37.38 -0.89
C GLU A 308 -23.04 -36.67 -0.96
N VAL A 309 -23.06 -35.39 -1.31
CA VAL A 309 -21.87 -34.59 -1.60
C VAL A 309 -21.64 -33.57 -0.49
N LEU A 310 -20.42 -33.51 0.05
CA LEU A 310 -19.99 -32.45 0.94
C LEU A 310 -19.16 -31.41 0.16
N GLU A 311 -19.65 -30.17 0.07
CA GLU A 311 -18.93 -29.06 -0.56
C GLU A 311 -18.29 -28.16 0.52
N ILE A 312 -16.98 -28.33 0.72
CA ILE A 312 -16.20 -27.52 1.67
C ILE A 312 -15.86 -26.16 1.05
N GLY A 313 -16.43 -25.09 1.61
CA GLY A 313 -16.27 -23.74 1.07
C GLY A 313 -17.21 -23.50 -0.11
N CYS A 314 -18.51 -23.74 0.09
CA CYS A 314 -19.52 -23.74 -0.98
C CYS A 314 -19.82 -22.36 -1.61
N GLY A 315 -19.15 -21.31 -1.14
CA GLY A 315 -19.35 -19.93 -1.61
C GLY A 315 -20.84 -19.55 -1.61
N TRP A 316 -21.31 -19.06 -2.75
CA TRP A 316 -22.70 -18.63 -2.95
C TRP A 316 -23.66 -19.75 -3.40
N GLY A 317 -23.22 -21.03 -3.35
CA GLY A 317 -24.06 -22.19 -3.62
C GLY A 317 -24.23 -22.55 -5.11
N GLY A 318 -23.45 -21.94 -6.01
CA GLY A 318 -23.56 -22.18 -7.46
C GLY A 318 -23.35 -23.65 -7.84
N PHE A 319 -22.31 -24.30 -7.30
CA PHE A 319 -22.05 -25.72 -7.56
C PHE A 319 -23.15 -26.62 -7.00
N ALA A 320 -23.59 -26.39 -5.75
CA ALA A 320 -24.64 -27.19 -5.14
C ALA A 320 -25.93 -27.21 -5.98
N LEU A 321 -26.38 -26.05 -6.47
CA LEU A 321 -27.55 -25.95 -7.36
C LEU A 321 -27.34 -26.75 -8.65
N GLU A 322 -26.17 -26.60 -9.29
CA GLU A 322 -25.89 -27.25 -10.56
C GLU A 322 -25.74 -28.77 -10.44
N ALA A 323 -25.08 -29.24 -9.38
CA ALA A 323 -24.94 -30.66 -9.11
C ALA A 323 -26.30 -31.34 -8.91
N VAL A 324 -27.18 -30.75 -8.08
CA VAL A 324 -28.53 -31.29 -7.85
C VAL A 324 -29.37 -31.24 -9.13
N ARG A 325 -29.34 -30.14 -9.90
CA ARG A 325 -30.07 -30.04 -11.17
C ARG A 325 -29.66 -31.13 -12.16
N ARG A 326 -28.36 -31.39 -12.27
CA ARG A 326 -27.81 -32.26 -13.30
C ARG A 326 -27.92 -33.75 -12.94
N THR A 327 -27.75 -34.10 -11.66
CA THR A 327 -27.65 -35.52 -11.25
C THR A 327 -28.76 -35.97 -10.31
N GLY A 328 -29.45 -35.05 -9.64
CA GLY A 328 -30.42 -35.38 -8.59
C GLY A 328 -29.78 -35.78 -7.25
N CYS A 329 -28.45 -35.65 -7.10
CA CYS A 329 -27.75 -35.94 -5.85
C CYS A 329 -28.23 -35.04 -4.68
N ARG A 330 -27.75 -35.33 -3.47
CA ARG A 330 -27.89 -34.44 -2.32
C ARG A 330 -26.57 -33.72 -2.05
N VAL A 331 -26.64 -32.43 -1.73
CA VAL A 331 -25.45 -31.61 -1.43
C VAL A 331 -25.57 -30.98 -0.05
N THR A 332 -24.55 -31.14 0.77
CA THR A 332 -24.32 -30.35 1.98
C THR A 332 -23.17 -29.38 1.71
N GLY A 333 -23.47 -28.10 1.55
CA GLY A 333 -22.49 -27.04 1.42
C GLY A 333 -22.13 -26.46 2.78
N ILE A 334 -20.85 -26.18 3.02
CA ILE A 334 -20.41 -25.49 4.23
C ILE A 334 -19.64 -24.21 3.89
N THR A 335 -19.92 -23.14 4.63
CA THR A 335 -19.18 -21.87 4.55
C THR A 335 -18.98 -21.27 5.93
N ILE A 336 -18.01 -20.36 6.05
CA ILE A 336 -17.74 -19.56 7.24
C ILE A 336 -18.08 -18.07 7.06
N SER A 337 -18.48 -17.66 5.85
CA SER A 337 -19.05 -16.32 5.60
C SER A 337 -20.57 -16.35 5.81
N LYS A 338 -21.05 -15.40 6.60
CA LYS A 338 -22.49 -15.26 6.88
C LYS A 338 -23.25 -14.78 5.64
N GLU A 339 -22.64 -13.87 4.88
CA GLU A 339 -23.19 -13.28 3.66
C GLU A 339 -23.36 -14.33 2.55
N GLN A 340 -22.39 -15.23 2.42
CA GLN A 340 -22.45 -16.37 1.52
C GLN A 340 -23.50 -17.38 1.96
N PHE A 341 -23.57 -17.69 3.26
CA PHE A 341 -24.60 -18.57 3.83
C PHE A 341 -26.00 -18.03 3.54
N GLU A 342 -26.29 -16.77 3.89
CA GLU A 342 -27.61 -16.16 3.69
C GLU A 342 -28.01 -16.13 2.20
N TRP A 343 -27.04 -15.86 1.32
CA TRP A 343 -27.27 -15.85 -0.12
C TRP A 343 -27.54 -17.25 -0.68
N ALA A 344 -26.66 -18.22 -0.37
CA ALA A 344 -26.78 -19.59 -0.85
C ALA A 344 -28.08 -20.23 -0.35
N THR A 345 -28.39 -20.07 0.94
CA THR A 345 -29.66 -20.54 1.51
C THR A 345 -30.83 -19.95 0.75
N ARG A 346 -30.89 -18.62 0.57
CA ARG A 346 -31.99 -17.96 -0.15
C ARG A 346 -32.17 -18.52 -1.57
N ARG A 347 -31.08 -18.65 -2.34
CA ARG A 347 -31.15 -19.20 -3.70
C ARG A 347 -31.67 -20.63 -3.72
N VAL A 348 -31.25 -21.47 -2.77
CA VAL A 348 -31.77 -22.84 -2.63
C VAL A 348 -33.28 -22.84 -2.39
N GLN A 349 -33.81 -21.89 -1.60
CA GLN A 349 -35.27 -21.78 -1.37
C GLN A 349 -36.00 -21.29 -2.61
N GLU A 350 -35.48 -20.25 -3.27
CA GLU A 350 -36.06 -19.68 -4.49
C GLU A 350 -36.17 -20.70 -5.63
N GLU A 351 -35.20 -21.63 -5.70
CA GLU A 351 -35.16 -22.73 -6.69
C GLU A 351 -35.92 -23.99 -6.22
N GLY A 352 -36.47 -23.98 -5.00
CA GLY A 352 -37.24 -25.10 -4.45
C GLY A 352 -36.42 -26.36 -4.14
N MET A 353 -35.11 -26.24 -3.93
CA MET A 353 -34.17 -27.36 -3.77
C MET A 353 -33.80 -27.67 -2.32
N GLU A 354 -34.52 -27.11 -1.35
CA GLU A 354 -34.25 -27.26 0.09
C GLU A 354 -34.25 -28.72 0.59
N LYS A 355 -34.90 -29.63 -0.14
CA LYS A 355 -34.91 -31.07 0.18
C LYS A 355 -33.63 -31.80 -0.23
N SER A 356 -32.90 -31.26 -1.20
CA SER A 356 -31.70 -31.86 -1.77
C SER A 356 -30.44 -31.09 -1.41
N ILE A 357 -30.55 -29.83 -1.01
CA ILE A 357 -29.41 -28.97 -0.67
C ILE A 357 -29.54 -28.44 0.76
N SER A 358 -28.52 -28.70 1.58
CA SER A 358 -28.36 -28.09 2.90
C SER A 358 -27.13 -27.19 2.90
N ILE A 359 -27.25 -25.96 3.42
CA ILE A 359 -26.10 -25.05 3.59
C ILE A 359 -25.89 -24.84 5.09
N LEU A 360 -24.65 -25.01 5.55
CA LEU A 360 -24.27 -24.86 6.96
C LEU A 360 -23.25 -23.73 7.13
N LEU A 361 -23.52 -22.84 8.09
CA LEU A 361 -22.55 -21.84 8.54
C LEU A 361 -21.65 -22.46 9.63
N THR A 362 -20.61 -23.17 9.20
CA THR A 362 -19.69 -23.85 10.11
C THR A 362 -18.28 -23.93 9.55
N ASP A 363 -17.31 -24.00 10.46
CA ASP A 363 -15.93 -24.31 10.08
C ASP A 363 -15.83 -25.79 9.73
N TYR A 364 -15.20 -26.11 8.60
CA TYR A 364 -15.04 -27.48 8.12
C TYR A 364 -14.38 -28.41 9.14
N ARG A 365 -13.56 -27.86 10.05
CA ARG A 365 -12.88 -28.60 11.13
C ARG A 365 -13.82 -29.10 12.22
N HIS A 366 -15.08 -28.68 12.21
CA HIS A 366 -16.12 -29.07 13.17
C HIS A 366 -17.21 -29.94 12.55
N VAL A 367 -17.09 -30.29 11.27
CA VAL A 367 -18.00 -31.22 10.59
C VAL A 367 -17.61 -32.64 11.00
N GLN A 368 -18.60 -33.42 11.45
CA GLN A 368 -18.44 -34.80 11.91
C GLN A 368 -18.90 -35.79 10.85
#